data_AF-F0RH15-F1
#
_entry.id   AF-F0RH15-F1
#
_cell.length_a   1.000
_cell.length_b   1.000
_cell.length_c   1.000
_cell.angle_alpha   90.00
_cell.angle_beta   90.00
_cell.angle_gamma   90.00
#
_symmetry.space_group_name_H-M   'P 1'
#
loop_
_entity.id
_entity.type
_entity.pdbx_description
1 polymer ?
#
loop_
_entity_poly.entity_id
_entity_poly.type
_entity_poly.pdbx_seq_one_letter_code
_entity_poly.pdbx_strand_id
1 'polypeptide(L)'
;MLNNELPEDYSNISLMHYSQLLNFLGPFGIIVPIIMWSSKKTEVKDMDAHGRAVINFQISVLIYSVVFFVLLLISMFLSLFIVGILFLFILFFVGIALALLMIITPIMGGMAASEKRLYKYPLSIKFI
;
A
#
# COMPACT_ATOMS: atom_id res chain seq x y z
N MET A 1 1.54 36.31 18.73
CA MET A 1 0.74 35.08 18.88
C MET A 1 1.43 34.03 18.03
N LEU A 2 2.14 33.07 18.63
CA LEU A 2 2.77 31.98 17.86
C LEU A 2 1.63 31.13 17.28
N ASN A 3 1.66 30.92 15.97
CA ASN A 3 0.69 30.09 15.27
C ASN A 3 0.82 28.67 15.85
N ASN A 4 -0.20 28.16 16.55
CA ASN A 4 -0.23 26.80 17.12
C ASN A 4 -0.40 25.72 16.04
N GLU A 5 0.10 25.96 14.82
CA GLU A 5 0.00 25.02 13.72
C GLU A 5 1.22 24.09 13.73
N LEU A 6 0.96 22.79 13.56
CA LEU A 6 2.03 21.79 13.43
C LEU A 6 2.93 22.13 12.23
N PRO A 7 4.24 21.89 12.32
CA PRO A 7 5.16 22.11 11.21
C PRO A 7 4.84 21.22 10.01
N GLU A 8 5.14 21.72 8.80
CA GLU A 8 5.02 20.98 7.54
C GLU A 8 6.31 20.19 7.26
N ASP A 9 6.17 18.89 6.96
CA ASP A 9 7.28 18.01 6.57
C ASP A 9 6.81 17.03 5.48
N TYR A 10 6.38 17.57 4.33
CA TYR A 10 5.87 16.78 3.21
C TYR A 10 6.96 15.92 2.54
N SER A 11 8.24 16.22 2.75
CA SER A 11 9.34 15.35 2.34
C SER A 11 9.25 14.02 3.09
N ASN A 12 9.06 14.07 4.42
CA ASN A 12 8.89 12.87 5.23
C ASN A 12 7.60 12.11 4.89
N ILE A 13 6.49 12.81 4.68
CA ILE A 13 5.23 12.20 4.23
C ILE A 13 5.42 11.49 2.87
N SER A 14 6.15 12.12 1.93
CA SER A 14 6.46 11.51 0.63
C SER A 14 7.32 10.25 0.80
N LEU A 15 8.34 10.31 1.66
CA LEU A 15 9.18 9.14 1.98
C LEU A 15 8.37 8.01 2.61
N MET A 16 7.37 8.31 3.45
CA MET A 16 6.46 7.30 3.99
C MET A 16 5.70 6.57 2.88
N HIS A 17 5.19 7.30 1.88
CA HIS A 17 4.56 6.68 0.70
C HIS A 17 5.57 5.84 -0.09
N TYR A 18 6.75 6.38 -0.42
CA TYR A 18 7.75 5.63 -1.20
C TYR A 18 8.28 4.41 -0.46
N SER A 19 8.35 4.44 0.87
CA SER A 19 8.82 3.31 1.68
C SER A 19 7.95 2.06 1.51
N GLN A 20 6.71 2.19 1.03
CA GLN A 20 5.85 1.06 0.69
C GLN A 20 6.43 0.16 -0.42
N LEU A 21 7.30 0.69 -1.29
CA LEU A 21 8.01 -0.08 -2.31
C LEU A 21 8.96 -1.12 -1.69
N LEU A 22 9.29 -1.00 -0.40
CA LEU A 22 10.05 -2.02 0.32
C LEU A 22 9.25 -3.32 0.54
N ASN A 23 7.98 -3.39 0.13
CA ASN A 23 7.22 -4.64 0.06
C ASN A 23 7.91 -5.72 -0.80
N PHE A 24 8.75 -5.32 -1.77
CA PHE A 24 9.55 -6.27 -2.59
C PHE A 24 10.75 -6.86 -1.85
N LEU A 25 11.09 -6.32 -0.68
CA LEU A 25 12.18 -6.81 0.19
C LEU A 25 11.66 -7.55 1.42
N GLY A 26 10.35 -7.85 1.47
CA GLY A 26 9.68 -8.51 2.60
C GLY A 26 8.64 -7.60 3.25
N PRO A 27 8.40 -7.70 4.57
CA PRO A 27 7.34 -6.94 5.26
C PRO A 27 7.68 -5.46 5.49
N PHE A 28 8.80 -4.97 4.94
CA PHE A 28 9.30 -3.62 5.23
C PHE A 28 8.39 -2.52 4.68
N GLY A 29 7.64 -2.78 3.61
CA GLY A 29 6.69 -1.80 3.05
C GLY A 29 5.45 -1.56 3.89
N ILE A 30 5.21 -2.36 4.95
CA ILE A 30 4.23 -2.05 6.01
C ILE A 30 4.90 -1.57 7.29
N ILE A 31 6.03 -2.17 7.69
CA ILE A 31 6.73 -1.82 8.94
C ILE A 31 7.26 -0.40 8.91
N VAL A 32 7.95 0.00 7.84
CA VAL A 32 8.58 1.34 7.74
C VAL A 32 7.52 2.45 7.78
N PRO A 33 6.42 2.41 7.00
CA PRO A 33 5.36 3.40 7.14
C PRO A 33 4.73 3.46 8.53
N ILE A 34 4.54 2.32 9.22
CA ILE A 34 3.99 2.31 10.59
C ILE A 34 4.92 3.04 11.55
N ILE A 35 6.23 2.79 11.48
CA ILE A 35 7.21 3.47 12.32
C ILE A 35 7.18 4.98 12.01
N MET A 36 7.27 5.37 10.73
CA MET A 36 7.24 6.78 10.33
C MET A 36 5.96 7.50 10.79
N TRP A 37 4.79 6.89 10.58
CA TRP A 37 3.51 7.44 10.98
C TRP A 37 3.39 7.54 12.50
N SER A 38 3.67 6.46 13.22
CA SER A 38 3.54 6.44 14.69
C SER A 38 4.47 7.44 15.40
N SER A 39 5.68 7.66 14.85
CA SER A 39 6.64 8.61 15.41
C SER A 39 6.28 10.08 15.16
N LYS A 40 5.57 10.41 14.06
CA LYS A 40 5.38 11.80 13.63
C LYS A 40 3.93 12.27 13.53
N LYS A 41 2.92 11.39 13.73
CA LYS A 41 1.50 11.71 13.54
C LYS A 41 0.97 12.90 14.35
N THR A 42 1.55 13.19 15.51
CA THR A 42 1.16 14.33 16.37
C THR A 42 2.07 15.56 16.19
N GLU A 43 3.16 15.41 15.43
CA GLU A 43 4.21 16.43 15.31
C GLU A 43 4.21 17.11 13.94
N VAL A 44 3.71 16.45 12.90
CA VAL A 44 3.74 16.94 11.51
C VAL A 44 2.32 17.12 10.98
N LYS A 45 2.06 18.27 10.37
CA LYS A 45 0.78 18.57 9.70
C LYS A 45 0.48 17.52 8.63
N ASP A 46 -0.77 17.08 8.56
CA ASP A 46 -1.30 16.07 7.62
C ASP A 46 -0.70 14.65 7.70
N MET A 47 0.38 14.43 8.45
CA MET A 47 1.03 13.13 8.61
C MET A 47 0.04 12.04 9.03
N ASP A 48 -0.89 12.37 9.92
CA ASP A 48 -1.85 11.41 10.44
C ASP A 48 -2.88 10.95 9.38
N ALA A 49 -3.30 11.86 8.50
CA ALA A 49 -4.21 11.53 7.40
C ALA A 49 -3.54 10.66 6.33
N HIS A 50 -2.30 11.02 5.95
CA HIS A 50 -1.50 10.24 5.01
C HIS A 50 -1.14 8.86 5.57
N GLY A 51 -0.74 8.80 6.85
CA GLY A 51 -0.39 7.55 7.52
C GLY A 51 -1.56 6.58 7.57
N ARG A 52 -2.75 7.02 8.01
CA ARG A 52 -3.98 6.19 7.95
C ARG A 52 -4.27 5.68 6.54
N ALA A 53 -4.14 6.53 5.51
CA ALA A 53 -4.37 6.13 4.13
C ALA A 53 -3.40 5.04 3.67
N VAL A 54 -2.11 5.18 3.99
CA VAL A 54 -1.05 4.20 3.69
C VAL A 54 -1.31 2.89 4.42
N ILE A 55 -1.60 2.92 5.72
CA ILE A 55 -1.83 1.71 6.51
C ILE A 55 -3.08 0.96 6.05
N ASN A 56 -4.19 1.67 5.83
CA ASN A 56 -5.42 1.08 5.29
C ASN A 56 -5.16 0.37 3.95
N PHE A 57 -4.39 0.99 3.06
CA PHE A 57 -4.02 0.39 1.79
C PHE A 57 -3.11 -0.83 1.96
N GLN A 58 -2.09 -0.75 2.82
CA GLN A 58 -1.18 -1.89 3.05
C GLN A 58 -1.91 -3.10 3.62
N ILE A 59 -2.83 -2.90 4.57
CA ILE A 59 -3.66 -3.98 5.10
C ILE A 59 -4.55 -4.56 3.99
N SER A 60 -5.16 -3.70 3.17
CA SER A 60 -6.00 -4.13 2.05
C SER A 60 -5.22 -5.01 1.06
N VAL A 61 -4.05 -4.54 0.62
CA VAL A 61 -3.21 -5.27 -0.33
C VAL A 61 -2.65 -6.56 0.29
N LEU A 62 -2.33 -6.56 1.58
CA LEU A 62 -1.93 -7.78 2.29
C LEU A 62 -3.05 -8.83 2.23
N ILE A 63 -4.29 -8.44 2.53
CA ILE A 63 -5.45 -9.34 2.43
C ILE A 63 -5.61 -9.86 1.00
N TYR A 64 -5.55 -8.98 -0.01
CA TYR A 64 -5.65 -9.37 -1.41
C TYR A 64 -4.53 -10.33 -1.83
N SER A 65 -3.31 -10.12 -1.32
CA SER A 65 -2.14 -10.96 -1.61
C SER A 65 -2.27 -12.34 -0.97
N VAL A 66 -2.78 -12.42 0.26
CA VAL A 66 -3.04 -13.69 0.94
C VAL A 66 -4.13 -14.48 0.20
N VAL A 67 -5.24 -13.84 -0.16
CA VAL A 67 -6.32 -14.48 -0.92
C VAL A 67 -5.81 -14.95 -2.28
N PHE A 68 -5.05 -14.10 -2.99
CA PHE A 68 -4.42 -14.44 -4.27
C PHE A 68 -3.53 -15.68 -4.16
N PHE A 69 -2.67 -15.74 -3.13
CA PHE A 69 -1.78 -16.87 -2.91
C PHE A 69 -2.54 -18.17 -2.64
N VAL A 70 -3.59 -18.13 -1.81
CA VAL A 70 -4.45 -19.30 -1.57
C VAL A 70 -5.11 -19.78 -2.85
N LEU A 71 -5.67 -18.88 -3.66
CA LEU A 71 -6.28 -19.23 -4.95
C LEU A 71 -5.27 -19.81 -5.94
N LEU A 72 -4.04 -19.30 -5.93
CA LEU A 72 -2.95 -19.80 -6.76
C LEU A 72 -2.60 -21.25 -6.40
N LEU A 73 -2.47 -21.58 -5.10
CA LEU A 73 -2.20 -22.94 -4.63
C LEU A 73 -3.31 -23.91 -5.02
N ILE A 74 -4.58 -23.51 -4.84
CA ILE A 74 -5.74 -24.32 -5.24
C ILE A 74 -5.72 -24.57 -6.76
N SER A 75 -5.48 -23.53 -7.55
CA SER A 75 -5.46 -23.61 -9.01
C SER A 75 -4.32 -24.49 -9.52
N MET A 76 -3.17 -24.48 -8.84
CA MET A 76 -2.03 -25.35 -9.12
C MET A 76 -2.34 -26.83 -8.84
N PHE A 77 -3.10 -27.14 -7.79
CA PHE A 77 -3.57 -28.51 -7.56
C PHE A 77 -4.59 -28.97 -8.62
N LEU A 78 -5.48 -28.06 -9.05
CA LEU A 78 -6.49 -28.33 -10.07
C LEU A 78 -5.94 -28.36 -11.50
N SER A 79 -4.69 -27.98 -11.74
CA SER A 79 -4.11 -27.88 -13.09
C SER A 79 -3.93 -29.22 -13.80
N LEU A 80 -4.15 -30.33 -13.09
CA LEU A 80 -4.29 -31.67 -13.69
C LEU A 80 -5.51 -31.75 -14.64
N PHE A 81 -6.47 -30.84 -14.48
CA PHE A 81 -7.61 -30.64 -15.36
C PHE A 81 -7.47 -29.33 -16.13
N ILE A 82 -8.04 -29.28 -17.34
CA ILE A 82 -8.05 -28.08 -18.21
C ILE A 82 -8.59 -26.86 -17.46
N VAL A 83 -9.57 -27.06 -16.57
CA VAL A 83 -10.16 -25.97 -15.78
C VAL A 83 -9.10 -25.28 -14.91
N GLY A 84 -8.18 -26.01 -14.28
CA GLY A 84 -7.13 -25.42 -13.45
C GLY A 84 -6.16 -24.57 -14.26
N ILE A 85 -5.84 -24.98 -15.49
CA ILE A 85 -5.00 -24.20 -16.41
C ILE A 85 -5.67 -22.86 -16.77
N LEU A 86 -6.99 -22.86 -17.04
CA LEU A 86 -7.74 -21.62 -17.29
C LEU A 86 -7.74 -20.69 -16.07
N PHE A 87 -7.90 -21.23 -14.86
CA PHE A 87 -7.82 -20.45 -13.62
C PHE A 87 -6.43 -19.84 -13.41
N LEU A 88 -5.36 -20.59 -13.66
CA LEU A 88 -3.99 -20.07 -13.61
C LEU A 88 -3.76 -18.93 -14.60
N PHE A 89 -4.30 -19.04 -15.82
CA PHE A 89 -4.21 -17.98 -16.82
C PHE A 89 -4.90 -16.69 -16.33
N ILE A 90 -6.08 -16.79 -15.72
CA ILE A 90 -6.77 -15.62 -15.14
C ILE A 90 -5.96 -15.03 -13.98
N LEU A 91 -5.50 -15.87 -13.06
CA LEU A 91 -4.70 -15.44 -11.91
C LEU A 91 -3.39 -14.77 -12.33
N PHE A 92 -2.80 -15.16 -13.47
CA PHE A 92 -1.61 -14.49 -13.99
C PHE A 92 -1.87 -12.99 -14.24
N PHE A 93 -2.95 -12.63 -14.91
CA PHE A 93 -3.30 -11.22 -15.13
C PHE A 93 -3.68 -10.49 -13.83
N VAL A 94 -4.35 -11.17 -12.91
CA VAL A 94 -4.66 -10.62 -11.58
C VAL A 94 -3.38 -10.32 -10.80
N GLY A 95 -2.39 -11.21 -10.86
CA GLY A 95 -1.09 -11.02 -10.22
C GLY A 95 -0.34 -9.82 -10.79
N ILE A 96 -0.35 -9.64 -12.11
CA ILE A 96 0.22 -8.44 -12.76
C ILE A 96 -0.50 -7.17 -12.27
N ALA A 97 -1.84 -7.17 -12.22
CA ALA A 97 -2.59 -6.02 -11.75
C ALA A 97 -2.28 -5.66 -10.29
N LEU A 98 -2.15 -6.66 -9.41
CA LEU A 98 -1.73 -6.46 -8.02
C LEU A 98 -0.30 -5.90 -7.92
N ALA A 99 0.64 -6.42 -8.70
CA ALA A 99 2.01 -5.92 -8.74
C ALA A 99 2.09 -4.46 -9.20
N LEU A 100 1.35 -4.11 -10.26
CA LEU A 100 1.26 -2.73 -10.75
C LEU A 100 0.65 -1.80 -9.70
N LEU A 101 -0.40 -2.23 -9.00
CA LEU A 101 -1.00 -1.48 -7.90
C LEU A 101 0.03 -1.17 -6.79
N MET A 102 0.84 -2.17 -6.41
CA MET A 102 1.88 -2.07 -5.38
C MET A 102 3.07 -1.19 -5.78
N ILE A 103 3.30 -0.96 -7.08
CA ILE A 103 4.37 -0.06 -7.56
C ILE A 103 3.84 1.34 -7.79
N ILE A 104 2.74 1.46 -8.53
CA ILE A 104 2.26 2.75 -9.03
C ILE A 104 1.68 3.59 -7.88
N THR A 105 0.90 2.99 -6.98
CA THR A 105 0.21 3.78 -5.94
C THR A 105 1.14 4.36 -4.87
N PRO A 106 2.21 3.71 -4.40
CA PRO A 106 3.24 4.39 -3.59
C PRO A 106 3.88 5.59 -4.28
N ILE A 107 4.18 5.45 -5.58
CA ILE A 107 4.80 6.53 -6.36
C ILE A 107 3.83 7.72 -6.46
N MET A 108 2.59 7.47 -6.88
CA MET A 108 1.56 8.50 -6.96
C MET A 108 1.25 9.12 -5.58
N GLY A 109 1.30 8.32 -4.51
CA GLY A 109 1.13 8.78 -3.14
C GLY A 109 2.23 9.74 -2.70
N GLY A 110 3.48 9.42 -2.99
CA GLY A 110 4.61 10.31 -2.68
C GLY A 110 4.60 11.59 -3.52
N MET A 111 4.28 11.49 -4.81
CA MET A 111 4.10 12.67 -5.67
C MET A 111 2.97 13.57 -5.15
N ALA A 112 1.83 12.98 -4.78
CA ALA A 112 0.71 13.69 -4.20
C ALA A 112 1.08 14.41 -2.89
N ALA A 113 1.81 13.74 -2.00
CA ALA A 113 2.30 14.36 -0.77
C ALA A 113 3.23 15.54 -1.06
N SER A 114 4.11 15.44 -2.07
CA SER A 114 4.98 16.56 -2.47
C SER A 114 4.20 17.78 -2.98
N GLU A 115 3.01 17.55 -3.54
CA GLU A 115 2.04 18.57 -3.97
C GLU A 115 1.08 19.01 -2.84
N LYS A 116 1.34 18.60 -1.59
CA LYS A 116 0.52 18.86 -0.40
C LYS A 116 -0.94 18.37 -0.52
N ARG A 117 -1.15 17.30 -1.29
CA ARG A 117 -2.48 16.67 -1.45
C ARG A 117 -2.51 15.25 -0.90
N LEU A 118 -3.63 14.89 -0.28
CA LEU A 118 -3.88 13.53 0.18
C LEU A 118 -4.18 12.61 -1.00
N TYR A 119 -3.39 11.54 -1.15
CA TYR A 119 -3.64 10.53 -2.17
C TYR A 119 -4.69 9.52 -1.71
N LYS A 120 -5.72 9.31 -2.53
CA LYS A 120 -6.75 8.29 -2.30
C LYS A 120 -6.35 6.98 -2.95
N TYR A 121 -5.89 6.04 -2.15
CA TYR A 121 -5.52 4.71 -2.64
C TYR A 121 -6.71 3.97 -3.25
N PRO A 122 -6.62 3.53 -4.51
CA PRO A 122 -7.64 2.69 -5.10
C PRO A 122 -7.69 1.34 -4.39
N LEU A 123 -8.89 0.76 -4.30
CA LEU A 123 -9.15 -0.53 -3.64
C LEU A 123 -8.75 -0.58 -2.15
N SER A 124 -8.49 0.56 -1.51
CA SER A 124 -8.22 0.65 -0.08
C SER A 124 -9.51 0.55 0.73
N ILE A 125 -9.52 -0.36 1.69
CA ILE A 125 -10.56 -0.55 2.69
C ILE A 125 -10.18 0.29 3.92
N LYS A 126 -11.13 1.07 4.45
CA LYS A 126 -10.90 1.89 5.65
C LYS A 126 -11.08 1.04 6.91
N PHE A 127 -9.98 0.70 7.57
CA PHE A 127 -9.97 0.02 8.86
C PHE A 127 -9.81 1.01 10.03
N ILE A 128 -9.07 2.08 9.80
CA ILE A 128 -8.74 3.14 10.78
C ILE A 128 -8.90 4.54 10.19
#